data_AF-A0AAN5C250-F1
#
_entry.id   AF-A0AAN5C250-F1
#
_cell.length_a   1.000
_cell.length_b   1.000
_cell.length_c   1.000
_cell.angle_alpha   90.00
_cell.angle_beta   90.00
_cell.angle_gamma   90.00
#
_symmetry.space_group_name_H-M   'P 1'
#
loop_
_entity.id
_entity.type
_entity.pdbx_description
1 polymer ?
#
loop_
_entity_poly.entity_id
_entity_poly.type
_entity_poly.pdbx_seq_one_letter_code
_entity_poly.pdbx_strand_id
1 'polypeptide(L)' 'MSSDMSEELFTQVAAVKDLKPSLKIYVSVGGWTFSDNDTVTQPLFGEIAADATKRRTFANNTLKILNTYGFDGIDIDW' A
#
# COMPACT_ATOMS: atom_id res chain seq x y z
N MET A 1 13.68 -7.49 0.11
CA MET A 1 13.39 -6.13 -0.39
C MET A 1 14.35 -5.17 0.27
N SER A 2 15.57 -5.01 -0.24
CA SER A 2 16.38 -3.85 0.16
C SER A 2 15.83 -2.65 -0.62
N SER A 3 14.99 -1.85 0.02
CA SER A 3 14.46 -0.64 -0.59
C SER A 3 15.56 0.43 -0.53
N ASP A 4 16.30 0.60 -1.62
CA ASP A 4 17.05 1.84 -1.88
C ASP A 4 16.11 3.06 -2.02
N MET A 5 14.79 2.84 -1.98
CA MET A 5 13.78 3.87 -1.88
C MET A 5 13.65 4.30 -0.42
N SER A 6 14.09 5.52 -0.11
CA SER A 6 13.95 6.07 1.23
C SER A 6 12.48 6.24 1.59
N GLU A 7 12.12 5.94 2.84
CA GLU A 7 10.79 6.26 3.39
C GLU A 7 10.44 7.76 3.22
N GLU A 8 11.47 8.60 3.09
CA GLU A 8 11.35 10.02 2.77
C GLU A 8 10.61 10.29 1.46
N LEU A 9 10.78 9.44 0.44
CA LEU A 9 10.09 9.61 -0.84
C LEU A 9 8.56 9.54 -0.68
N PHE A 10 8.04 8.68 0.20
CA PHE A 10 6.60 8.59 0.44
C PHE A 10 6.05 9.88 1.00
N THR A 11 6.74 10.46 1.98
CA THR A 11 6.36 11.76 2.56
C THR A 11 6.49 12.88 1.53
N GLN A 12 7.56 12.90 0.72
CA GLN A 12 7.75 13.91 -0.33
C GLN A 12 6.65 13.85 -1.40
N VAL A 13 6.25 12.65 -1.83
CA VAL A 13 5.16 12.46 -2.80
C VAL A 13 3.82 12.93 -2.21
N ALA A 14 3.53 12.60 -0.96
CA ALA A 14 2.32 13.08 -0.28
C ALA A 14 2.32 14.61 -0.12
N ALA A 15 3.48 15.23 0.12
CA ALA A 15 3.65 16.68 0.28
C ALA A 15 3.39 17.49 -1.01
N VAL A 16 3.31 16.85 -2.19
CA VAL A 16 2.89 17.54 -3.43
C VAL A 16 1.49 18.16 -3.30
N LYS A 17 0.68 17.68 -2.35
CA LYS A 17 -0.60 18.30 -1.99
C LYS A 17 -0.48 19.74 -1.49
N ASP A 18 0.68 20.16 -0.98
CA ASP A 18 0.91 21.56 -0.57
C ASP A 18 0.86 22.51 -1.78
N LEU A 19 1.19 22.01 -2.98
CA LEU A 19 1.10 22.77 -4.23
C LEU A 19 -0.33 22.79 -4.80
N LYS A 20 -1.10 21.72 -4.57
CA LYS A 20 -2.49 21.60 -5.03
C LYS A 20 -3.31 20.82 -3.98
N PRO A 21 -3.97 21.52 -3.03
CA PRO A 21 -4.66 20.88 -1.91
C PRO A 21 -5.81 19.94 -2.28
N SER A 22 -6.31 20.02 -3.52
CA SER A 22 -7.36 19.13 -4.03
C SER A 22 -6.85 17.78 -4.53
N LEU A 23 -5.53 17.57 -4.62
CA LEU A 23 -4.97 16.28 -5.00
C LEU A 23 -5.23 15.22 -3.92
N LYS A 24 -5.40 13.99 -4.39
CA LYS A 24 -5.50 12.79 -3.57
C LYS A 24 -4.41 11.84 -4.01
N ILE A 25 -3.57 11.43 -3.07
CA ILE A 25 -2.42 10.56 -3.32
C ILE A 25 -2.70 9.21 -2.68
N TYR A 26 -2.64 8.16 -3.47
CA TYR A 26 -2.92 6.79 -3.05
C TYR A 26 -1.64 5.96 -3.12
N VAL A 27 -1.48 5.03 -2.18
CA VAL A 27 -0.47 3.98 -2.27
C VAL A 27 -1.10 2.74 -2.88
N SER A 28 -0.49 2.17 -3.92
CA SER A 28 -0.93 0.89 -4.49
C SER A 28 -0.13 -0.25 -3.86
N VAL A 29 -0.82 -1.35 -3.53
CA VAL A 29 -0.22 -2.59 -3.02
C VAL A 29 -0.64 -3.72 -3.94
N GLY A 30 0.35 -4.46 -4.45
CA GLY A 30 0.15 -5.55 -5.39
C GLY A 30 0.92 -5.31 -6.68
N GLY A 31 0.22 -5.30 -7.81
CA GLY A 31 0.76 -5.23 -9.15
C GLY A 31 1.12 -6.60 -9.70
N TRP A 32 1.25 -6.68 -11.03
CA TRP A 32 1.46 -7.93 -11.75
C TRP A 32 2.53 -8.83 -11.12
N THR A 33 3.74 -8.31 -10.86
CA THR A 33 4.85 -9.10 -10.28
C THR A 33 4.54 -9.66 -8.89
N PHE A 34 3.73 -8.96 -8.09
CA PHE A 34 3.34 -9.42 -6.76
C PHE A 34 2.28 -10.52 -6.85
N SER A 35 1.39 -10.44 -7.84
CA SER A 35 0.30 -11.39 -8.05
C SER A 35 0.60 -12.48 -9.09
N ASP A 36 1.80 -12.47 -9.69
CA ASP A 36 2.17 -13.39 -10.78
C ASP A 36 2.15 -14.84 -10.32
N ASN A 37 1.80 -15.74 -11.24
CA ASN A 37 1.63 -17.15 -10.92
C ASN A 37 2.94 -17.78 -10.46
N ASP A 38 2.82 -18.79 -9.60
CA ASP A 38 3.95 -19.57 -9.07
C ASP A 38 4.98 -18.74 -8.27
N THR A 39 4.61 -17.53 -7.83
CA THR A 39 5.39 -16.71 -6.90
C THR A 39 4.96 -16.91 -5.44
N VAL A 40 5.87 -16.61 -4.51
CA VAL A 40 5.56 -16.69 -3.06
C VAL A 40 4.56 -15.62 -2.59
N THR A 41 4.33 -14.57 -3.38
CA THR A 41 3.41 -13.48 -3.05
C THR A 41 2.01 -13.69 -3.65
N GLN A 42 1.88 -14.49 -4.72
CA GLN A 42 0.62 -14.84 -5.37
C GLN A 42 -0.51 -15.23 -4.39
N PRO A 43 -0.33 -16.12 -3.40
CA PRO A 43 -1.45 -16.54 -2.54
C PRO A 43 -1.86 -15.49 -1.52
N LEU A 44 -1.04 -14.45 -1.26
CA LEU A 44 -1.20 -13.59 -0.09
C LEU A 44 -2.51 -12.82 -0.08
N PHE A 45 -2.94 -12.23 -1.20
CA PHE A 45 -4.23 -11.54 -1.26
C PHE A 45 -5.40 -12.50 -1.05
N GLY A 46 -5.34 -13.70 -1.64
CA GLY A 46 -6.34 -14.74 -1.41
C GLY A 46 -6.43 -15.19 0.05
N GLU A 47 -5.27 -15.40 0.70
CA GLU A 47 -5.20 -15.74 2.12
C GLU A 47 -5.73 -14.62 3.02
N ILE A 48 -5.35 -13.37 2.73
CA ILE A 48 -5.86 -12.20 3.45
C ILE A 48 -7.38 -12.14 3.29
N ALA A 49 -7.89 -12.26 2.05
CA ALA A 49 -9.31 -12.18 1.75
C ALA A 49 -10.12 -13.32 2.40
N ALA A 50 -9.57 -14.53 2.52
CA ALA A 50 -10.26 -15.68 3.10
C ALA A 50 -10.41 -15.60 4.63
N ASP A 51 -9.46 -14.99 5.35
CA ASP A 51 -9.42 -15.02 6.82
C ASP A 51 -9.79 -13.66 7.45
N ALA A 52 -10.77 -13.65 8.37
CA ALA A 52 -11.25 -12.42 8.99
C ALA A 52 -10.19 -11.70 9.86
N THR A 53 -9.31 -12.45 10.51
CA THR A 53 -8.22 -11.93 11.32
C THR A 53 -7.14 -11.32 10.44
N LYS A 54 -6.82 -11.96 9.30
CA LYS A 54 -5.88 -11.41 8.30
C LYS A 54 -6.44 -10.15 7.64
N ARG A 55 -7.72 -10.13 7.23
CA ARG A 55 -8.38 -8.90 6.72
C ARG A 55 -8.27 -7.74 7.71
N ARG A 56 -8.57 -7.98 8.99
CA ARG A 56 -8.47 -6.96 10.04
C ARG A 56 -7.03 -6.46 10.23
N THR A 57 -6.07 -7.39 10.25
CA THR A 57 -4.65 -7.06 10.40
C THR A 57 -4.15 -6.23 9.22
N PHE A 58 -4.49 -6.62 8.00
CA PHE A 58 -4.16 -5.87 6.78
C PHE A 58 -4.73 -4.45 6.84
N ALA A 59 -6.04 -4.30 7.08
CA ALA A 59 -6.68 -2.99 7.16
C ALA A 59 -6.07 -2.07 8.24
N ASN A 60 -5.78 -2.62 9.42
CA ASN A 60 -5.14 -1.86 10.51
C ASN A 60 -3.73 -1.40 10.14
N ASN A 61 -2.94 -2.25 9.48
CA ASN A 61 -1.58 -1.89 9.08
C ASN A 61 -1.58 -0.93 7.89
N THR A 62 -2.49 -1.08 6.94
CA THR A 62 -2.73 -0.10 5.88
C THR A 62 -3.03 1.27 6.47
N LEU A 63 -3.98 1.37 7.41
CA LEU A 63 -4.31 2.64 8.05
C LEU A 63 -3.09 3.29 8.73
N LYS A 64 -2.23 2.48 9.38
CA LYS A 64 -0.97 3.00 9.95
C LYS A 64 -0.09 3.62 8.87
N ILE A 65 0.15 2.91 7.76
CA ILE A 65 0.97 3.42 6.64
C ILE A 65 0.37 4.72 6.07
N LEU A 66 -0.94 4.77 5.83
CA LEU A 66 -1.62 5.96 5.31
C LEU A 66 -1.39 7.18 6.22
N ASN A 67 -1.56 6.99 7.53
CA ASN A 67 -1.37 8.06 8.51
C ASN A 67 0.11 8.45 8.69
N THR A 68 1.02 7.48 8.66
CA THR A 68 2.46 7.73 8.84
C THR A 68 3.04 8.59 7.72
N TYR A 69 2.63 8.35 6.47
CA TYR A 69 3.22 9.03 5.31
C TYR A 69 2.30 10.06 4.65
N GLY A 70 1.05 10.21 5.10
CA GLY A 70 0.12 11.24 4.63
C GLY A 70 -0.63 10.90 3.34
N PHE A 71 -0.77 9.61 3.01
CA PHE A 71 -1.58 9.15 1.87
C PHE A 71 -3.09 9.28 2.16
N ASP A 72 -3.88 9.56 1.12
CA ASP A 72 -5.34 9.73 1.21
C ASP A 72 -6.09 8.40 1.07
N GLY A 73 -5.42 7.33 0.64
CA GLY A 73 -6.04 6.04 0.49
C GLY A 73 -5.10 4.96 -0.04
N ILE A 74 -5.66 3.77 -0.17
CA ILE A 74 -5.00 2.60 -0.74
C ILE A 74 -5.70 2.20 -2.04
N ASP A 75 -4.90 1.79 -3.01
CA ASP A 75 -5.31 1.02 -4.17
C ASP A 75 -4.83 -0.43 -3.98
N ILE A 76 -5.71 -1.40 -4.20
CA ILE A 76 -5.38 -2.83 -4.09
C ILE A 76 -5.35 -3.37 -5.52
N ASP A 77 -4.15 -3.49 -6.06
CA ASP A 77 -3.91 -3.98 -7.41
C ASP A 77 -3.61 -5.48 -7.33
N TRP A 78 -4.65 -6.26 -6.99
CA TRP A 78 -4.56 -7.72 -6.90
C TRP A 78 -4.57 -8.32 -8.31
#